data_AF-A0A950BL59-F1
#
_entry.id   AF-A0A950BL59-F1
#
_cell.length_a   1.000
_cell.length_b   1.000
_cell.length_c   1.000
_cell.angle_alpha   90.00
_cell.angle_beta   90.00
_cell.angle_gamma   90.00
#
_symmetry.space_group_name_H-M   'P 1'
#
loop_
_entity.id
_entity.type
_entity.pdbx_description
1 polymer ?
#
loop_
_entity_poly.entity_id
_entity_poly.type
_entity_poly.pdbx_seq_one_letter_code
_entity_poly.pdbx_strand_id
1 'polypeptide(L)'
;FQGRGINVIAAAEARGFIFGAPLAMQMGAGFVPIRKLGKLPYATVAQEYRLEYGNDRLEVHTDALSTGHRVLLLDDLLATGGTMRACRDLVLSTGAELVACAFVIELSYLGGRAKLAPAEVFSLITYRDCEEH
;
A
#
# COMPACT_ATOMS: atom_id res chain seq x y z
N PHE A 1 -10.28 6.86 -9.41
CA PHE A 1 -10.10 7.40 -8.05
C PHE A 1 -10.35 8.91 -7.91
N GLN A 2 -10.32 9.72 -8.99
CA GLN A 2 -10.70 11.13 -8.91
C GLN A 2 -12.11 11.33 -8.31
N GLY A 3 -12.32 12.46 -7.62
CA GLY A 3 -13.59 12.79 -6.96
C GLY A 3 -13.85 12.05 -5.64
N ARG A 4 -13.00 11.09 -5.24
CA ARG A 4 -13.14 10.35 -3.97
C ARG A 4 -12.53 11.06 -2.76
N GLY A 5 -11.95 12.25 -2.94
CA GLY A 5 -11.31 13.03 -1.88
C GLY A 5 -9.99 12.46 -1.37
N ILE A 6 -9.33 11.58 -2.14
CA ILE A 6 -7.98 11.09 -1.84
C ILE A 6 -7.00 12.26 -1.94
N ASN A 7 -6.25 12.52 -0.87
CA ASN A 7 -5.26 13.59 -0.78
C ASN A 7 -3.84 13.07 -0.52
N VAL A 8 -3.66 11.76 -0.32
CA VAL A 8 -2.36 11.11 -0.17
C VAL A 8 -2.32 9.80 -0.95
N ILE A 9 -1.24 9.57 -1.69
CA ILE A 9 -0.86 8.27 -2.26
C ILE A 9 0.30 7.74 -1.45
N ALA A 10 0.08 6.63 -0.74
CA ALA A 10 1.12 5.93 -0.01
C ALA A 10 1.53 4.68 -0.79
N ALA A 11 2.83 4.45 -0.98
CA ALA A 11 3.31 3.31 -1.76
C ALA A 11 4.39 2.54 -1.03
N ALA A 12 4.43 1.22 -1.23
CA ALA A 12 5.49 0.37 -0.68
C ALA A 12 6.74 0.42 -1.58
N GLU A 13 7.92 0.41 -0.96
CA GLU A 13 9.16 0.41 -1.73
C GLU A 13 9.43 -0.93 -2.45
N ALA A 14 10.20 -0.95 -3.54
CA ALA A 14 10.61 0.20 -4.35
C ALA A 14 9.73 0.36 -5.60
N ARG A 15 9.18 -0.75 -6.12
CA ARG A 15 8.46 -0.76 -7.40
C ARG A 15 7.14 0.00 -7.34
N GLY A 16 6.46 -0.01 -6.20
CA GLY A 16 5.27 0.81 -5.99
C GLY A 16 5.52 2.31 -6.22
N PHE A 17 6.74 2.80 -6.01
CA PHE A 17 7.06 4.23 -6.21
C PHE A 17 6.97 4.66 -7.68
N ILE A 18 7.29 3.75 -8.60
CA ILE A 18 7.27 3.99 -10.05
C ILE A 18 5.86 4.38 -10.51
N PHE A 19 4.83 3.86 -9.84
CA PHE A 19 3.43 4.16 -10.15
C PHE A 19 2.82 5.16 -9.18
N GLY A 20 3.21 5.11 -7.90
CA GLY A 20 2.62 5.92 -6.84
C GLY A 20 2.96 7.41 -6.96
N ALA A 21 4.22 7.74 -7.24
CA ALA A 21 4.64 9.14 -7.32
C ALA A 21 4.01 9.87 -8.53
N PRO A 22 4.01 9.31 -9.77
CA PRO A 22 3.32 9.95 -10.88
C PRO A 22 1.81 10.08 -10.65
N LEU A 23 1.17 9.07 -10.03
CA LEU A 23 -0.27 9.14 -9.71
C LEU A 23 -0.57 10.27 -8.70
N ALA A 24 0.26 10.42 -7.68
CA ALA A 24 0.12 11.51 -6.71
C ALA A 24 0.21 12.87 -7.38
N MET A 25 1.19 13.06 -8.26
CA MET A 25 1.35 14.28 -9.05
C MET A 25 0.12 14.56 -9.92
N GLN A 26 -0.38 13.56 -10.65
CA GLN A 26 -1.57 13.70 -11.50
C GLN A 26 -2.84 14.00 -10.70
N MET A 27 -2.93 13.52 -9.47
CA MET A 27 -4.09 13.75 -8.58
C MET A 27 -3.98 15.03 -7.75
N GLY A 28 -2.84 15.73 -7.77
CA GLY A 28 -2.59 16.86 -6.86
C GLY A 28 -2.55 16.42 -5.38
N ALA A 29 -2.15 15.18 -5.12
CA ALA A 29 -2.08 14.57 -3.79
C ALA A 29 -0.63 14.53 -3.29
N GLY A 30 -0.45 14.42 -1.96
CA GLY A 30 0.84 14.13 -1.37
C GLY A 30 1.30 12.70 -1.72
N PHE A 31 2.61 12.50 -1.90
CA PHE A 31 3.21 11.18 -2.03
C PHE A 31 3.93 10.81 -0.74
N VAL A 32 3.62 9.62 -0.20
CA VAL A 32 4.22 9.12 1.05
C VAL A 32 4.90 7.77 0.81
N PRO A 33 6.23 7.69 0.91
CA PRO A 33 6.93 6.41 0.78
C PRO A 33 6.82 5.60 2.07
N ILE A 34 6.43 4.32 1.94
CA ILE A 34 6.54 3.31 2.99
C ILE A 34 7.78 2.46 2.69
N ARG A 35 8.71 2.39 3.64
CA ARG A 35 10.03 1.75 3.43
C ARG A 35 10.37 0.75 4.52
N LYS A 36 11.36 -0.10 4.28
CA LYS A 36 11.96 -0.94 5.31
C LYS A 36 12.70 -0.10 6.34
N LEU A 37 12.89 -0.72 7.50
CA LEU A 37 13.60 -0.15 8.65
C LEU A 37 14.90 0.57 8.26
N GLY A 38 15.05 1.81 8.72
CA GLY A 38 16.29 2.60 8.62
C GLY A 38 16.52 3.25 7.25
N LYS A 39 15.54 3.22 6.34
CA LYS A 39 15.61 3.90 5.03
C LYS A 39 15.07 5.33 5.04
N LEU A 40 14.36 5.70 6.11
CA LEU A 40 13.72 7.01 6.25
C LEU A 40 14.55 7.88 7.21
N PRO A 41 14.89 9.14 6.84
CA PRO A 41 15.82 9.98 7.62
C PRO A 41 15.18 10.70 8.81
N TYR A 42 13.85 10.73 8.91
CA TYR A 42 13.13 11.41 9.98
C TYR A 42 12.53 10.42 10.99
N ALA A 43 11.86 10.92 12.03
CA ALA A 43 11.16 10.08 13.00
C ALA A 43 10.10 9.22 12.31
N THR A 44 10.05 7.93 12.64
CA THR A 44 9.18 6.95 12.00
C THR A 44 8.19 6.32 12.98
N VAL A 45 7.01 5.99 12.46
CA VAL A 45 6.17 4.92 13.03
C VAL A 45 6.42 3.66 12.22
N ALA A 46 6.37 2.51 12.89
CA ALA A 46 6.74 1.25 12.29
C ALA A 46 5.70 0.15 12.57
N GLN A 47 5.46 -0.70 11.58
CA GLN A 47 4.62 -1.87 11.70
C GLN A 47 5.45 -3.13 11.44
N GLU A 48 5.51 -4.01 12.44
CA GLU A 48 6.15 -5.32 12.31
C GLU A 48 5.17 -6.33 11.70
N TYR A 49 5.69 -7.22 10.84
CA TYR A 49 4.93 -8.32 10.26
C TYR A 49 5.79 -9.57 10.12
N ARG A 50 5.15 -10.74 10.27
CA ARG A 50 5.82 -12.04 10.18
C ARG A 50 6.01 -12.48 8.74
N LEU A 51 7.20 -13.01 8.47
CA LEU A 51 7.54 -13.78 7.28
C LEU A 51 7.55 -15.28 7.63
N GLU A 52 7.77 -16.15 6.64
CA GLU A 52 7.95 -17.59 6.85
C GLU A 52 9.18 -17.87 7.73
N TYR A 53 10.23 -17.06 7.57
CA TYR A 53 11.44 -17.09 8.38
C TYR A 53 11.75 -15.69 8.89
N GLY A 54 11.29 -15.39 10.11
CA GLY A 54 11.58 -14.13 10.81
C GLY A 54 10.49 -13.06 10.69
N ASN A 55 10.86 -11.84 11.06
CA ASN A 55 9.99 -10.66 11.01
C ASN A 55 10.65 -9.58 10.14
N ASP A 56 9.83 -8.76 9.49
CA ASP A 56 10.28 -7.55 8.80
C ASP A 56 9.46 -6.35 9.30
N ARG A 57 9.94 -5.13 9.06
CA ARG A 57 9.32 -3.89 9.53
C ARG A 57 9.19 -2.89 8.40
N LEU A 58 8.00 -2.34 8.27
CA LEU A 58 7.72 -1.20 7.40
C LEU A 58 7.62 0.07 8.24
N GLU A 59 8.09 1.17 7.69
CA GLU A 59 8.17 2.49 8.30
C GLU A 59 7.59 3.56 7.41
N VAL A 60 7.00 4.57 8.04
CA VAL A 60 6.59 5.83 7.44
C VAL A 60 6.97 6.96 8.41
N HIS A 61 7.28 8.15 7.90
CA HIS A 61 7.54 9.29 8.78
C HIS A 61 6.31 9.64 9.62
N THR A 62 6.53 10.07 10.87
CA THR A 62 5.48 10.45 11.83
C THR A 62 4.68 11.69 11.41
N ASP A 63 5.25 12.52 10.55
CA ASP A 63 4.64 13.75 10.02
C ASP A 63 3.97 13.55 8.65
N ALA A 64 4.11 12.38 8.03
CA ALA A 64 3.60 12.13 6.69
C ALA A 64 2.11 11.72 6.66
N LEU A 65 1.61 11.11 7.73
CA LEU A 65 0.24 10.61 7.84
C LEU A 65 -0.38 10.98 9.18
N SER A 66 -1.62 11.47 9.15
CA SER A 66 -2.37 11.87 10.34
C SER A 66 -3.88 11.91 10.06
N THR A 67 -4.68 12.17 11.09
CA THR A 67 -6.12 12.39 10.98
C THR A 67 -6.45 13.44 9.91
N GLY A 68 -7.41 13.12 9.04
CA GLY A 68 -7.81 13.98 7.91
C GLY A 68 -7.11 13.64 6.59
N HIS A 69 -6.04 12.84 6.62
CA HIS A 69 -5.50 12.24 5.40
C HIS A 69 -6.39 11.08 4.94
N ARG A 70 -6.71 11.09 3.64
CA ARG A 70 -7.50 10.07 2.94
C ARG A 70 -6.58 9.42 1.91
N VAL A 71 -6.14 8.21 2.25
CA VAL A 71 -4.99 7.55 1.66
C VAL A 71 -5.43 6.52 0.62
N LEU A 72 -4.81 6.54 -0.55
CA LEU A 72 -4.77 5.42 -1.47
C LEU A 72 -3.45 4.67 -1.27
N LEU A 73 -3.52 3.40 -0.88
CA LEU A 73 -2.34 2.54 -0.88
C LEU A 73 -2.10 1.99 -2.28
N LEU A 74 -0.86 2.05 -2.76
CA LEU A 74 -0.50 1.62 -4.11
C LEU A 74 0.74 0.73 -4.12
N ASP A 75 0.70 -0.34 -4.92
CA ASP A 75 1.90 -1.11 -5.29
C ASP A 75 1.81 -1.65 -6.72
N ASP A 76 2.91 -2.18 -7.23
CA ASP A 76 2.93 -2.73 -8.58
C ASP A 76 2.15 -4.05 -8.67
N LEU A 77 2.27 -4.93 -7.66
CA LEU A 77 1.73 -6.28 -7.73
C LEU A 77 1.09 -6.77 -6.42
N LEU A 78 -0.17 -7.22 -6.49
CA LEU A 78 -0.83 -7.99 -5.43
C LEU A 78 -0.57 -9.50 -5.61
N ALA A 79 0.29 -10.06 -4.76
CA ALA A 79 0.50 -11.50 -4.62
C ALA A 79 -0.31 -12.05 -3.42
N THR A 80 0.37 -12.52 -2.38
CA THR A 80 -0.26 -13.08 -1.17
C THR A 80 -0.88 -12.03 -0.24
N GLY A 81 -0.71 -10.73 -0.53
CA GLY A 81 -1.23 -9.60 0.25
C GLY A 81 -0.52 -9.31 1.59
N GLY A 82 0.56 -10.03 1.91
CA GLY A 82 1.27 -9.90 3.19
C GLY A 82 1.81 -8.49 3.46
N THR A 83 2.62 -7.98 2.54
CA THR A 83 3.22 -6.64 2.62
C THR A 83 2.15 -5.55 2.65
N MET A 84 1.16 -5.63 1.76
CA MET A 84 0.14 -4.58 1.69
C MET A 84 -0.79 -4.56 2.91
N ARG A 85 -1.00 -5.71 3.58
CA ARG A 85 -1.66 -5.74 4.89
C ARG A 85 -0.86 -4.95 5.92
N ALA A 86 0.46 -5.15 5.98
CA ALA A 86 1.32 -4.40 6.90
C ALA A 86 1.31 -2.89 6.58
N CYS A 87 1.32 -2.51 5.29
CA CYS A 87 1.14 -1.11 4.88
C CYS A 87 -0.20 -0.53 5.34
N ARG A 88 -1.31 -1.28 5.15
CA ARG A 88 -2.63 -0.87 5.63
C ARG A 88 -2.63 -0.64 7.13
N ASP A 89 -2.14 -1.61 7.89
CA ASP A 89 -2.18 -1.54 9.35
C ASP A 89 -1.31 -0.36 9.84
N LEU A 90 -0.17 -0.10 9.18
CA LEU A 90 0.66 1.08 9.41
C LEU A 90 -0.10 2.39 9.13
N VAL A 91 -0.77 2.51 7.97
CA VAL A 91 -1.59 3.68 7.63
C VAL A 91 -2.67 3.91 8.68
N LEU A 92 -3.41 2.87 9.07
CA LEU A 92 -4.47 2.98 10.06
C LEU A 92 -3.93 3.40 11.44
N SER A 93 -2.74 2.93 11.81
CA SER A 93 -2.09 3.29 13.09
C SER A 93 -1.77 4.79 13.20
N THR A 94 -1.66 5.50 12.08
CA THR A 94 -1.38 6.96 12.04
C THR A 94 -2.63 7.81 12.24
N GLY A 95 -3.81 7.19 12.28
CA GLY A 95 -5.10 7.88 12.31
C GLY A 95 -5.62 8.33 10.94
N ALA A 96 -4.88 8.05 9.86
CA ALA A 96 -5.33 8.31 8.49
C ALA A 96 -6.44 7.34 8.06
N GLU A 97 -7.32 7.80 7.17
CA GLU A 97 -8.38 6.98 6.56
C GLU A 97 -7.81 6.25 5.34
N LEU A 98 -7.91 4.92 5.31
CA LEU A 98 -7.62 4.15 4.10
C LEU A 98 -8.85 4.13 3.19
N VAL A 99 -8.73 4.71 1.99
CA VAL A 99 -9.82 4.73 0.99
C VAL A 99 -9.87 3.45 0.17
N ALA A 100 -8.72 2.96 -0.30
CA ALA A 100 -8.59 1.73 -1.07
C ALA A 100 -7.12 1.27 -1.16
N CYS A 101 -6.92 0.02 -1.58
CA CYS A 101 -5.65 -0.49 -2.08
C CYS A 101 -5.72 -0.68 -3.60
N ALA A 102 -4.77 -0.10 -4.33
CA ALA A 102 -4.69 -0.17 -5.78
C ALA A 102 -3.41 -0.88 -6.23
N PHE A 103 -3.52 -1.67 -7.30
CA PHE A 103 -2.41 -2.43 -7.87
C PHE A 103 -2.39 -2.31 -9.39
N VAL A 104 -1.21 -2.43 -10.00
CA VAL A 104 -1.12 -2.57 -11.45
C VAL A 104 -1.48 -4.01 -11.84
N ILE A 105 -0.89 -4.98 -11.17
CA ILE A 105 -1.08 -6.42 -11.42
C ILE A 105 -1.65 -7.09 -10.17
N GLU A 106 -2.53 -8.06 -10.37
CA GLU A 106 -2.98 -8.98 -9.32
C GLU A 106 -2.84 -10.43 -9.77
N LEU A 107 -2.30 -11.26 -8.89
CA LEU A 107 -2.26 -12.72 -9.01
C LEU A 107 -3.42 -13.30 -8.19
N SER A 108 -4.62 -13.37 -8.77
CA SER A 108 -5.85 -13.64 -7.98
C SER A 108 -5.88 -15.03 -7.36
N TYR A 109 -5.19 -16.00 -7.97
CA TYR A 109 -5.04 -17.37 -7.46
C TYR A 109 -4.29 -17.45 -6.12
N LEU A 110 -3.58 -16.40 -5.71
CA LEU A 110 -2.92 -16.32 -4.41
C LEU A 110 -3.80 -15.76 -3.27
N GLY A 111 -5.05 -15.39 -3.56
CA GLY A 111 -6.03 -14.97 -2.55
C GLY A 111 -5.68 -13.68 -1.79
N GLY A 112 -4.81 -12.81 -2.34
CA GLY A 112 -4.29 -11.64 -1.65
C GLY A 112 -5.34 -10.66 -1.14
N ARG A 113 -6.47 -10.51 -1.85
CA ARG A 113 -7.58 -9.62 -1.46
C ARG A 113 -8.14 -9.94 -0.08
N ALA A 114 -8.20 -11.21 0.31
CA ALA A 114 -8.78 -11.63 1.59
C ALA A 114 -8.04 -11.02 2.80
N LYS A 115 -6.72 -10.78 2.67
CA LYS A 115 -5.91 -10.17 3.74
C LYS A 115 -6.09 -8.66 3.87
N LEU A 116 -6.72 -8.02 2.88
CA LEU A 116 -6.92 -6.57 2.83
C LEU A 116 -8.32 -6.17 3.29
N ALA A 117 -9.25 -7.12 3.42
CA ALA A 117 -10.60 -6.88 3.92
C ALA A 117 -10.57 -6.15 5.28
N PRO A 118 -11.44 -5.14 5.50
CA PRO A 118 -12.56 -4.74 4.63
C PRO A 118 -12.21 -3.72 3.54
N ALA A 119 -10.92 -3.42 3.30
CA ALA A 119 -10.53 -2.40 2.32
C ALA A 119 -10.95 -2.77 0.89
N GLU A 120 -11.39 -1.76 0.14
CA GLU A 120 -11.62 -1.90 -1.31
C GLU A 120 -10.30 -2.20 -2.01
N VAL A 121 -10.32 -3.18 -2.93
CA VAL A 121 -9.15 -3.56 -3.72
C VAL A 121 -9.44 -3.37 -5.21
N PHE A 122 -8.56 -2.64 -5.88
CA PHE A 122 -8.57 -2.40 -7.32
C PHE A 122 -7.28 -2.91 -7.96
N SER A 123 -7.38 -3.57 -9.11
CA SER A 123 -6.24 -3.97 -9.93
C SER A 123 -6.51 -3.62 -11.40
N LEU A 124 -5.48 -3.14 -12.12
CA LEU A 124 -5.61 -2.84 -13.56
C LEU A 124 -5.64 -4.12 -14.40
N ILE A 125 -4.78 -5.07 -14.07
CA ILE A 125 -4.65 -6.36 -14.74
C ILE A 125 -4.76 -7.47 -13.70
N THR A 126 -5.57 -8.48 -13.98
CA THR A 126 -5.72 -9.66 -13.10
C THR A 126 -5.32 -10.93 -13.85
N TYR A 127 -4.32 -11.64 -13.32
CA TYR A 127 -3.98 -12.99 -13.75
C TYR A 127 -4.72 -13.99 -12.88
N ARG A 128 -5.51 -14.84 -13.54
CA ARG A 128 -6.21 -15.98 -12.95
C ARG A 128 -5.38 -17.23 -13.28
N ASP A 129 -5.58 -18.32 -12.53
CA ASP A 129 -4.96 -19.59 -12.90
C ASP A 129 -5.29 -19.91 -14.35
N CYS A 130 -4.26 -20.25 -15.13
CA CYS A 130 -4.46 -20.90 -16.41
C CYS A 130 -4.90 -22.32 -16.09
N GLU A 131 -6.18 -22.65 -16.24
CA GLU A 131 -6.52 -24.03 -16.53
C GLU A 131 -5.84 -24.39 -17.86
N GLU A 132 -4.87 -25.29 -17.80
CA GLU A 132 -4.33 -25.97 -18.97
C GLU A 132 -5.52 -26.55 -19.75
N HIS A 133 -5.69 -26.10 -20.99
CA HIS A 133 -6.60 -26.74 -21.94
C HIS A 133 -6.00 -28.05 -22.43
#